data_AF-A0A0M0L6K4-F1
#
_entry.id   AF-A0A0M0L6K4-F1
#
_cell.length_a   1.000
_cell.length_b   1.000
_cell.length_c   1.000
_cell.angle_alpha   90.00
_cell.angle_beta   90.00
_cell.angle_gamma   90.00
#
_symmetry.space_group_name_H-M   'P 1'
#
loop_
_entity.id
_entity.type
_entity.pdbx_description
1 polymer ?
#
loop_
_entity_poly.entity_id
_entity_poly.type
_entity_poly.pdbx_seq_one_letter_code
_entity_poly.pdbx_strand_id
1 'polypeptide(L)'
;MQKFGLTSVLILVLSVFIYIASLFGRTVEFLPGKALVFLLILLSISGVLLAFKCTKGQLQLVGVLGNVLVLLIGGVIPVTSMLM
;
A
#
# COMPACT_ATOMS: atom_id res chain seq x y z
N MET A 1 -16.83 1.82 13.25
CA MET A 1 -16.30 3.20 13.34
C MET A 1 -15.80 3.65 11.97
N GLN A 2 -16.48 4.62 11.33
CA GLN A 2 -16.13 5.08 9.97
C GLN A 2 -14.70 5.63 9.85
N LYS A 3 -14.13 6.13 10.97
CA LYS A 3 -12.77 6.67 11.03
C LYS A 3 -11.70 5.69 10.54
N PHE A 4 -11.81 4.40 10.88
CA PHE A 4 -10.83 3.39 10.43
C PHE A 4 -10.87 3.12 8.92
N GLY A 5 -12.07 3.15 8.31
CA GLY A 5 -12.22 3.03 6.87
C GLY A 5 -11.57 4.20 6.14
N LEU A 6 -11.78 5.43 6.64
CA LEU A 6 -11.13 6.61 6.09
C LEU A 6 -9.59 6.54 6.21
N THR A 7 -9.07 6.11 7.36
CA THR A 7 -7.62 5.92 7.57
C THR A 7 -7.05 4.89 6.61
N SER A 8 -7.75 3.78 6.36
CA SER A 8 -7.32 2.77 5.38
C SER A 8 -7.24 3.33 3.96
N VAL A 9 -8.20 4.17 3.55
CA VAL A 9 -8.18 4.85 2.25
C VAL A 9 -7.04 5.88 2.17
N LEU A 10 -6.76 6.60 3.26
CA LEU A 10 -5.60 7.51 3.31
C LEU A 10 -4.27 6.75 3.15
N ILE A 11 -4.13 5.60 3.81
CA ILE A 11 -2.96 4.73 3.66
C ILE A 11 -2.85 4.20 2.23
N LEU A 12 -3.97 3.83 1.61
CA LEU A 12 -4.01 3.43 0.21
C LEU A 12 -3.49 4.55 -0.70
N VAL A 13 -4.00 5.77 -0.54
CA VAL A 13 -3.58 6.93 -1.33
C VAL A 13 -2.08 7.18 -1.16
N LEU A 14 -1.58 7.18 0.09
CA LEU A 14 -0.15 7.29 0.38
C LEU A 14 0.68 6.20 -0.30
N SER A 15 0.22 4.94 -0.24
CA SER A 15 0.90 3.79 -0.84
C SER A 15 0.95 3.93 -2.37
N VAL A 16 -0.13 4.38 -3.01
CA VAL A 16 -0.16 4.66 -4.45
C VAL A 16 0.81 5.78 -4.81
N PHE A 17 0.84 6.87 -4.05
CA PHE A 17 1.79 7.97 -4.30
C PHE A 17 3.24 7.51 -4.18
N ILE A 18 3.57 6.73 -3.14
CA ILE A 18 4.91 6.17 -2.95
C ILE A 18 5.29 5.24 -4.10
N TYR A 19 4.37 4.38 -4.53
CA TYR A 19 4.60 3.47 -5.65
C TYR A 19 4.82 4.24 -6.96
N ILE A 20 3.97 5.22 -7.28
CA ILE A 20 4.14 6.07 -8.47
C ILE A 20 5.46 6.84 -8.40
N ALA A 21 5.77 7.44 -7.25
CA ALA A 21 7.05 8.14 -7.03
C ALA A 21 8.25 7.21 -7.27
N SER A 22 8.16 5.94 -6.85
CA SER A 22 9.20 4.94 -7.08
C SER A 22 9.40 4.61 -8.57
N LEU A 23 8.32 4.59 -9.37
CA LEU A 23 8.39 4.36 -10.82
C LEU A 23 9.10 5.49 -11.57
N PHE A 24 8.94 6.73 -11.10
CA PHE A 24 9.56 7.89 -11.74
C PHE A 24 11.02 8.10 -11.35
N GLY A 25 11.59 7.25 -10.48
CA GLY A 25 13.04 7.12 -10.22
C GLY A 25 13.78 8.37 -9.73
N ARG A 26 13.10 9.51 -9.59
CA ARG A 26 13.70 10.83 -9.37
C ARG A 26 13.53 11.37 -7.96
N THR A 27 12.74 10.74 -7.10
CA THR A 27 12.30 11.37 -5.85
C THR A 27 12.92 10.79 -4.59
N VAL A 28 13.65 9.67 -4.65
CA VAL A 28 14.19 9.08 -3.42
C VAL A 28 15.59 8.49 -3.62
N GLU A 29 16.58 9.34 -3.90
CA GLU A 29 18.00 8.98 -3.72
C GLU A 29 18.32 8.59 -2.26
N PHE A 30 17.44 8.94 -1.32
CA PHE A 30 17.58 8.66 0.12
C PHE A 30 17.17 7.24 0.55
N LEU A 31 16.43 6.46 -0.25
CA LEU A 31 15.96 5.13 0.14
C LEU A 31 16.30 4.09 -0.94
N PRO A 32 17.04 3.03 -0.58
CA PRO A 32 17.28 1.93 -1.51
C PRO A 32 15.94 1.32 -1.94
N GLY A 33 15.80 0.99 -3.24
CA GLY A 33 14.54 0.47 -3.80
C GLY A 33 13.95 -0.71 -3.03
N LYS A 34 14.80 -1.58 -2.45
CA LYS A 34 14.38 -2.68 -1.57
C LYS A 34 13.67 -2.21 -0.30
N ALA A 35 14.15 -1.13 0.33
CA ALA A 35 13.53 -0.57 1.52
C ALA A 35 12.18 0.08 1.20
N LEU A 36 12.05 0.69 0.02
CA LEU A 36 10.81 1.31 -0.45
C LEU A 36 9.73 0.26 -0.74
N VAL A 37 10.11 -0.87 -1.36
CA VAL A 37 9.25 -2.05 -1.54
C VAL A 37 8.81 -2.63 -0.19
N PHE A 38 9.73 -2.75 0.78
CA PHE A 38 9.39 -3.22 2.13
C PHE A 38 8.41 -2.28 2.85
N LEU A 39 8.60 -0.97 2.73
CA LEU A 39 7.70 0.04 3.28
C LEU A 39 6.31 -0.03 2.65
N LEU A 40 6.23 -0.20 1.32
CA LEU A 40 4.98 -0.39 0.58
C LEU A 40 4.20 -1.63 1.07
N ILE A 41 4.90 -2.73 1.35
CA ILE A 41 4.30 -3.94 1.90
C ILE A 41 3.71 -3.67 3.29
N LEU A 42 4.49 -3.05 4.19
CA LEU A 42 4.01 -2.74 5.54
C LEU A 42 2.81 -1.79 5.54
N LEU A 43 2.87 -0.73 4.72
CA LEU A 43 1.77 0.22 4.55
C LEU A 43 0.52 -0.49 4.05
N SER A 44 0.64 -1.28 2.98
CA SER A 44 -0.52 -1.97 2.40
C SER A 44 -1.13 -2.98 3.38
N ILE A 45 -0.32 -3.75 4.11
CA ILE A 45 -0.82 -4.67 5.17
C ILE A 45 -1.54 -3.88 6.27
N SER A 46 -0.95 -2.77 6.73
CA SER A 46 -1.58 -1.93 7.76
C SER A 46 -2.91 -1.33 7.28
N GLY A 47 -2.99 -0.93 6.01
CA GLY A 47 -4.19 -0.43 5.37
C GLY A 47 -5.28 -1.48 5.27
N VAL A 48 -4.93 -2.73 4.93
CA VAL A 48 -5.86 -3.88 4.92
C VAL A 48 -6.38 -4.17 6.34
N LEU A 49 -5.50 -4.23 7.35
CA LEU A 49 -5.89 -4.48 8.73
C LEU A 49 -6.85 -3.41 9.26
N LEU A 50 -6.61 -2.14 8.92
CA LEU A 50 -7.50 -1.03 9.28
C LEU A 50 -8.84 -1.09 8.53
N ALA A 51 -8.83 -1.53 7.27
CA ALA A 51 -10.06 -1.74 6.51
C ALA A 51 -10.95 -2.82 7.14
N PHE A 52 -10.36 -3.92 7.59
CA PHE A 52 -11.10 -5.01 8.27
C PHE A 52 -11.71 -4.59 9.61
N LYS A 53 -11.12 -3.61 10.30
CA LYS A 53 -11.68 -3.03 11.54
C LYS A 53 -12.81 -2.01 11.28
N CYS A 54 -13.06 -1.65 10.02
CA CYS A 54 -14.19 -0.78 9.66
C CYS A 54 -15.50 -1.58 9.67
N THR A 55 -16.61 -0.91 10.02
CA THR A 55 -17.95 -1.49 9.90
C THR A 55 -18.29 -1.71 8.42
N LYS A 56 -18.97 -2.82 8.11
CA LYS A 56 -19.38 -3.23 6.75
C LYS A 56 -19.91 -2.05 5.93
N GLY A 57 -19.24 -1.72 4.83
CA GLY A 57 -19.59 -0.61 3.96
C GLY A 57 -18.61 -0.45 2.80
N GLN A 58 -18.92 0.45 1.86
CA GLN A 58 -18.12 0.69 0.65
C GLN A 58 -16.66 1.05 0.98
N LEU A 59 -16.43 1.82 2.05
CA LEU A 59 -15.08 2.20 2.51
C LEU A 59 -14.22 0.99 2.93
N GLN A 60 -14.83 -0.03 3.55
CA GLN A 60 -14.11 -1.26 3.86
C GLN A 60 -13.69 -1.99 2.59
N LEU A 61 -14.60 -2.09 1.62
CA LEU A 61 -14.36 -2.80 0.37
C LEU A 61 -13.26 -2.12 -0.46
N VAL A 62 -13.34 -0.80 -0.61
CA VAL A 62 -12.31 0.01 -1.29
C VAL A 62 -10.97 -0.09 -0.54
N GLY A 63 -10.98 0.01 0.79
CA GLY A 63 -9.78 -0.10 1.61
C GLY A 63 -9.11 -1.47 1.50
N VAL A 64 -9.87 -2.56 1.54
CA VAL A 64 -9.31 -3.93 1.38
C VAL A 64 -8.80 -4.12 -0.05
N LEU A 65 -9.65 -3.94 -1.07
CA LEU A 65 -9.27 -4.23 -2.45
C LEU A 65 -8.12 -3.34 -2.93
N GLY A 66 -8.17 -2.05 -2.62
CA GLY A 66 -7.12 -1.11 -3.03
C GLY A 66 -5.78 -1.46 -2.38
N ASN A 67 -5.75 -1.68 -1.06
CA ASN A 67 -4.49 -1.99 -0.39
C ASN A 67 -3.96 -3.38 -0.81
N VAL A 68 -4.83 -4.36 -1.06
CA VAL A 68 -4.40 -5.67 -1.62
C VAL A 68 -3.82 -5.51 -3.02
N LEU A 69 -4.42 -4.70 -3.89
CA LEU A 69 -3.88 -4.43 -5.23
C LEU A 69 -2.50 -3.78 -5.16
N VAL A 70 -2.33 -2.77 -4.31
CA VAL A 70 -1.01 -2.12 -4.12
C VAL A 70 0.01 -3.08 -3.51
N LEU A 71 -0.40 -3.95 -2.57
CA LEU A 71 0.46 -4.98 -2.01
C LEU A 71 0.97 -5.95 -3.10
N LEU A 72 0.08 -6.40 -3.98
CA LEU A 72 0.44 -7.33 -5.06
C LEU A 72 1.37 -6.66 -6.08
N ILE A 73 0.98 -5.47 -6.57
CA ILE A 73 1.67 -4.78 -7.65
C ILE A 73 2.98 -4.13 -7.18
N GLY A 74 2.96 -3.45 -6.04
CA GLY A 74 4.11 -2.70 -5.50
C GLY A 74 4.96 -3.48 -4.50
N GLY A 75 4.47 -4.62 -4.01
CA GLY A 75 5.18 -5.47 -3.05
C GLY A 75 5.57 -6.81 -3.66
N VAL A 76 4.57 -7.69 -3.86
CA VAL A 76 4.79 -9.10 -4.23
C VAL A 76 5.51 -9.24 -5.57
N ILE A 77 5.04 -8.56 -6.62
CA ILE A 77 5.66 -8.65 -7.96
C ILE A 77 7.14 -8.20 -7.90
N PRO A 78 7.48 -7.00 -7.40
CA PRO A 78 8.87 -6.57 -7.24
C PRO A 78 9.72 -7.56 -6.44
N VAL A 79 9.22 -8.04 -5.29
CA VAL A 79 9.96 -9.02 -4.47
C VAL A 79 10.22 -10.31 -5.23
N THR A 80 9.23 -10.87 -5.91
CA THR A 80 9.41 -12.11 -6.70
C THR A 80 10.40 -11.91 -7.84
N SER A 81 10.39 -10.75 -8.51
CA SER A 81 11.34 -10.43 -9.57
C SER A 81 12.79 -10.25 -9.08
N MET A 82 12.99 -9.92 -7.80
CA MET A 82 14.33 -9.80 -7.20
C MET A 82 14.89 -11.15 -6.73
N LEU A 83 14.06 -12.19 -6.62
CA LEU A 83 14.45 -13.53 -6.15
C LEU A 83 14.73 -14.51 -7.31
N MET A 84 14.26 -14.18 -8.53
CA MET A 84 14.60 -14.88 -9.77
C MET A 84 15.94 -14.37 -10.33
#